data_AF-F8PUI0-F1
#
_entry.id   AF-F8PUI0-F1
#
_cell.length_a   1.000
_cell.length_b   1.000
_cell.length_c   1.000
_cell.angle_alpha   90.00
_cell.angle_beta   90.00
_cell.angle_gamma   90.00
#
_symmetry.space_group_name_H-M   'P 1'
#
loop_
_entity.id
_entity.type
_entity.pdbx_description
1 polymer ?
#
loop_
_entity_poly.entity_id
_entity_poly.type
_entity_poly.pdbx_seq_one_letter_code
_entity_poly.pdbx_strand_id
1 'polypeptide(L)'
;MSATSPYTIRHLAKGGPVGLLFYASIFVNTQFFTEDVEPVISVLNEAFSQDKFSNLISYHDNEVLGQIQRSQVVAASIAGDIYAAEDINKTVVGAAVWFEPGRTLFDSDDQRASALLPMMTKFSPQLQKWWKEEASPSHHLLFPAYKQLASLSGESAMLDSWHLQSIGVIPEHQGKSIAKALIQEVQAKVSHQSSP
;
A
#
# COMPACT_ATOMS: atom_id res chain seq x y z
N MET A 1 28.27 6.62 -21.27
CA MET A 1 27.16 7.59 -21.38
C MET A 1 26.01 7.04 -20.53
N SER A 2 25.71 7.68 -19.40
CA SER A 2 24.58 7.28 -18.55
C SER A 2 23.31 7.77 -19.25
N ALA A 3 22.54 6.85 -19.83
CA ALA A 3 21.19 7.19 -20.28
C ALA A 3 20.37 7.50 -19.04
N THR A 4 19.86 8.74 -18.95
CA THR A 4 18.86 9.13 -17.96
C THR A 4 17.71 8.13 -18.01
N SER A 5 17.34 7.55 -16.86
CA SER A 5 16.21 6.64 -16.73
C SER A 5 14.96 7.29 -17.35
N PRO A 6 14.20 6.60 -18.23
CA PRO A 6 12.98 7.17 -18.83
C PRO A 6 11.80 7.24 -17.84
N TYR A 7 12.06 6.94 -16.56
CA TYR A 7 11.06 6.90 -15.49
C TYR A 7 11.34 7.99 -14.45
N THR A 8 10.28 8.63 -14.00
CA THR A 8 10.31 9.57 -12.86
C THR A 8 9.59 8.94 -11.68
N ILE A 9 10.13 9.09 -10.47
CA ILE A 9 9.43 8.68 -9.24
C ILE A 9 8.71 9.89 -8.64
N ARG A 10 7.41 9.76 -8.39
CA ARG A 10 6.56 10.75 -7.72
C ARG A 10 6.11 10.22 -6.37
N HIS A 11 6.38 10.98 -5.30
CA HIS A 11 5.80 10.73 -3.99
C HIS A 11 4.39 11.33 -3.94
N LEU A 12 3.39 10.53 -3.57
CA LEU A 12 2.02 11.01 -3.35
C LEU A 12 1.87 11.43 -1.90
N ALA A 13 1.57 12.71 -1.67
CA ALA A 13 1.40 13.25 -0.33
C ALA A 13 0.21 12.56 0.39
N LYS A 14 0.39 12.30 1.69
CA LYS A 14 -0.69 11.82 2.56
C LYS A 14 -1.89 12.76 2.47
N GLY A 15 -3.09 12.21 2.36
CA GLY A 15 -4.31 12.99 2.49
C GLY A 15 -4.42 13.50 3.92
N GLY A 16 -4.22 14.80 4.14
CA GLY A 16 -4.46 15.39 5.46
C GLY A 16 -5.95 15.37 5.80
N PRO A 17 -6.34 15.35 7.09
CA PRO A 17 -7.69 15.75 7.45
C PRO A 17 -7.89 17.19 6.97
N VAL A 18 -8.92 17.42 6.17
CA VAL A 18 -9.35 18.78 5.84
C VAL A 18 -9.68 19.46 7.17
N GLY A 19 -8.83 20.40 7.59
CA GLY A 19 -9.01 21.10 8.85
C GLY A 19 -10.38 21.78 8.90
N LEU A 20 -11.07 21.63 10.03
CA LEU A 20 -12.25 22.43 10.34
C LEU A 20 -11.87 23.91 10.28
N LEU A 21 -12.24 24.59 9.20
CA LEU A 21 -12.58 26.00 9.28
C LEU A 21 -14.05 26.05 9.69
N PHE A 22 -14.29 26.34 10.97
CA PHE A 22 -15.63 26.67 11.46
C PHE A 22 -16.12 27.93 10.74
N TYR A 23 -16.90 27.75 9.68
CA TYR A 23 -17.86 28.74 9.21
C TYR A 23 -19.22 28.08 9.07
N ALA A 24 -20.22 28.78 9.60
CA ALA A 24 -21.57 28.29 9.80
C ALA A 24 -22.18 27.66 8.54
N SER A 25 -22.80 26.49 8.75
CA SER A 25 -23.93 25.98 7.96
C SER A 25 -23.70 25.49 6.53
N ILE A 26 -22.59 24.79 6.25
CA ILE A 26 -22.50 23.92 5.06
C ILE A 26 -21.92 22.57 5.47
N PHE A 27 -22.71 21.50 5.29
CA PHE A 27 -22.18 20.14 5.29
C PHE A 27 -21.21 20.00 4.12
N VAL A 28 -19.91 20.10 4.37
CA VAL A 28 -18.90 19.81 3.36
C VAL A 28 -18.80 18.29 3.26
N ASN A 29 -19.17 17.77 2.10
CA ASN A 29 -18.98 16.37 1.75
C ASN A 29 -17.48 16.04 1.82
N THR A 30 -17.09 15.13 2.70
CA THR A 30 -15.68 14.79 2.97
C THR A 30 -15.10 14.02 1.80
N GLN A 31 -14.60 14.73 0.78
CA GLN A 31 -13.90 14.12 -0.33
C GLN A 31 -12.40 14.17 -0.01
N PHE A 32 -11.90 13.08 0.58
CA PHE A 32 -10.47 12.79 0.57
C PHE A 32 -10.02 12.74 -0.90
N PHE A 33 -8.86 13.30 -1.23
CA PHE A 33 -8.35 13.26 -2.60
C PHE A 33 -8.08 11.79 -3.02
N THR A 34 -9.09 11.16 -3.63
CA THR A 34 -9.05 9.76 -4.09
C THR A 34 -8.57 9.64 -5.53
N GLU A 35 -8.55 10.73 -6.31
CA GLU A 35 -8.23 10.68 -7.75
C GLU A 35 -6.76 10.29 -8.02
N ASP A 36 -5.85 10.61 -7.11
CA ASP A 36 -4.41 10.37 -7.28
C ASP A 36 -3.98 8.91 -7.00
N VAL A 37 -4.81 8.12 -6.30
CA VAL A 37 -4.45 6.74 -5.90
C VAL A 37 -4.98 5.66 -6.85
N GLU A 38 -5.97 5.96 -7.70
CA GLU A 38 -6.53 4.98 -8.64
C GLU A 38 -5.48 4.42 -9.63
N PRO A 39 -4.58 5.23 -10.22
CA PRO A 39 -3.51 4.71 -11.08
C PRO A 39 -2.58 3.74 -10.33
N VAL A 40 -2.31 4.01 -9.05
CA VAL A 40 -1.49 3.13 -8.19
C VAL A 40 -2.19 1.80 -7.96
N ILE A 41 -3.48 1.82 -7.63
CA ILE A 41 -4.29 0.61 -7.43
C ILE A 41 -4.31 -0.23 -8.70
N SER A 42 -4.54 0.41 -9.86
CA SER A 42 -4.57 -0.27 -11.16
C SER A 42 -3.25 -0.98 -11.45
N VAL A 43 -2.12 -0.29 -11.27
CA VAL A 43 -0.78 -0.84 -11.54
C VAL A 43 -0.44 -1.99 -10.59
N LEU A 44 -0.77 -1.88 -9.30
CA LEU A 44 -0.54 -2.99 -8.37
C LEU A 44 -1.43 -4.19 -8.71
N ASN A 45 -2.69 -3.97 -9.04
CA ASN A 45 -3.59 -5.04 -9.46
C ASN A 45 -3.06 -5.78 -10.70
N GLU A 46 -2.58 -5.03 -11.69
CA GLU A 46 -2.00 -5.61 -12.91
C GLU A 46 -0.69 -6.35 -12.62
N ALA A 47 0.23 -5.75 -11.87
CA ALA A 47 1.51 -6.34 -11.50
C ALA A 47 1.35 -7.68 -10.76
N PHE A 48 0.28 -7.83 -9.98
CA PHE A 48 -0.02 -9.02 -9.18
C PHE A 48 -1.08 -9.96 -9.80
N SER A 49 -1.62 -9.65 -10.98
CA SER A 49 -2.72 -10.42 -11.60
C SER A 49 -2.39 -11.89 -11.86
N GLN A 50 -1.10 -12.24 -12.03
CA GLN A 50 -0.61 -13.61 -12.24
C GLN A 50 0.23 -14.13 -11.07
N ASP A 51 0.32 -13.38 -9.97
CA ASP A 51 1.09 -13.78 -8.80
C ASP A 51 0.39 -14.89 -8.01
N LYS A 52 1.14 -15.89 -7.56
CA LYS A 52 0.58 -17.07 -6.89
C LYS A 52 -0.02 -16.74 -5.52
N PHE A 53 0.64 -15.86 -4.77
CA PHE A 53 0.16 -15.48 -3.45
C PHE A 53 -1.11 -14.62 -3.57
N SER A 54 -1.10 -13.68 -4.50
CA SER A 54 -2.25 -12.82 -4.81
C SER A 54 -3.47 -13.63 -5.22
N ASN A 55 -3.28 -14.62 -6.10
CA ASN A 55 -4.33 -15.56 -6.48
C ASN A 55 -4.86 -16.41 -5.30
N LEU A 56 -3.99 -16.80 -4.37
CA LEU A 56 -4.40 -17.56 -3.17
C LEU A 56 -5.31 -16.72 -2.28
N ILE A 57 -4.92 -15.47 -1.98
CA ILE A 57 -5.67 -14.60 -1.06
C ILE A 57 -6.92 -14.00 -1.69
N SER A 58 -6.98 -13.95 -3.02
CA SER A 58 -8.14 -13.47 -3.77
C SER A 58 -9.07 -14.57 -4.26
N TYR A 59 -8.74 -15.84 -4.01
CA TYR A 59 -9.47 -16.99 -4.57
C TYR A 59 -9.57 -16.94 -6.10
N HIS A 60 -8.49 -16.51 -6.77
CA HIS A 60 -8.42 -16.29 -8.22
C HIS A 60 -9.46 -15.29 -8.77
N ASP A 61 -10.04 -14.45 -7.90
CA ASP A 61 -10.99 -13.43 -8.29
C ASP A 61 -10.28 -12.07 -8.40
N ASN A 62 -10.31 -11.48 -9.61
CA ASN A 62 -9.68 -10.19 -9.90
C ASN A 62 -10.42 -9.02 -9.24
N GLU A 63 -11.73 -9.12 -9.01
CA GLU A 63 -12.46 -8.09 -8.26
C GLU A 63 -12.01 -8.10 -6.80
N VAL A 64 -11.87 -9.28 -6.21
CA VAL A 64 -11.35 -9.46 -4.85
C VAL A 64 -9.91 -8.94 -4.74
N LEU A 65 -9.04 -9.29 -5.69
CA LEU A 65 -7.66 -8.77 -5.74
C LEU A 65 -7.66 -7.24 -5.81
N GLY A 66 -8.49 -6.65 -6.67
CA GLY A 66 -8.65 -5.21 -6.79
C GLY A 66 -9.09 -4.55 -5.47
N GLN A 67 -9.99 -5.18 -4.70
CA GLN A 67 -10.39 -4.67 -3.38
C GLN A 67 -9.27 -4.79 -2.34
N ILE A 68 -8.45 -5.85 -2.39
CA ILE A 68 -7.28 -6.00 -1.52
C ILE A 68 -6.27 -4.90 -1.81
N GLN A 69 -5.89 -4.70 -3.08
CA GLN A 69 -4.94 -3.65 -3.47
C GLN A 69 -5.48 -2.26 -3.12
N ARG A 70 -6.76 -2.00 -3.40
CA ARG A 70 -7.43 -0.75 -3.00
C ARG A 70 -7.32 -0.51 -1.50
N SER A 71 -7.61 -1.51 -0.66
CA SER A 71 -7.55 -1.35 0.78
C SER A 71 -6.16 -0.97 1.27
N GLN A 72 -5.10 -1.57 0.71
CA GLN A 72 -3.73 -1.28 1.11
C GLN A 72 -3.31 0.14 0.72
N VAL A 73 -3.65 0.57 -0.50
CA VAL A 73 -3.33 1.91 -1.00
C VAL A 73 -4.13 2.99 -0.27
N VAL A 74 -5.42 2.77 0.01
CA VAL A 74 -6.25 3.72 0.77
C VAL A 74 -5.79 3.82 2.22
N ALA A 75 -5.41 2.71 2.86
CA ALA A 75 -4.82 2.74 4.19
C ALA A 75 -3.50 3.53 4.21
N ALA A 76 -2.66 3.35 3.19
CA ALA A 76 -1.41 4.08 3.07
C ALA A 76 -1.60 5.56 2.72
N SER A 77 -2.65 5.96 2.00
CA SER A 77 -2.89 7.39 1.74
C SER A 77 -3.25 8.17 3.02
N ILE A 78 -3.69 7.48 4.07
CA ILE A 78 -3.97 8.02 5.41
C ILE A 78 -2.70 8.04 6.27
N ALA A 79 -1.95 6.94 6.30
CA ALA A 79 -0.94 6.69 7.32
C ALA A 79 0.46 6.33 6.80
N GLY A 80 0.57 5.99 5.52
CA GLY A 80 1.78 5.50 4.87
C GLY A 80 2.30 6.46 3.81
N ASP A 81 3.33 6.02 3.10
CA ASP A 81 3.88 6.73 1.95
C ASP A 81 3.66 5.91 0.68
N ILE A 82 3.27 6.59 -0.40
CA ILE A 82 3.06 5.96 -1.70
C ILE A 82 3.99 6.61 -2.71
N TYR A 83 4.75 5.80 -3.42
CA TYR A 83 5.63 6.24 -4.50
C TYR A 83 5.16 5.61 -5.80
N ALA A 84 4.97 6.42 -6.84
CA ALA A 84 4.58 6.00 -8.18
C ALA A 84 5.72 6.24 -9.16
N ALA A 85 6.01 5.25 -9.99
CA ALA A 85 6.92 5.37 -11.13
C ALA A 85 6.11 5.72 -12.38
N GLU A 86 6.43 6.84 -13.00
CA GLU A 86 5.78 7.36 -14.20
C GLU A 86 6.70 7.19 -15.41
N ASP A 87 6.14 6.80 -16.56
CA ASP A 87 6.82 6.84 -17.84
C ASP A 87 6.89 8.28 -18.42
N ILE A 88 7.46 8.41 -19.62
CA ILE A 88 7.58 9.70 -20.32
C ILE A 88 6.22 10.35 -20.63
N ASN A 89 5.15 9.56 -20.69
CA ASN A 89 3.78 10.03 -20.95
C ASN A 89 3.00 10.32 -19.65
N LYS A 90 3.67 10.30 -18.49
CA LYS A 90 3.04 10.47 -17.17
C LYS A 90 2.05 9.36 -16.80
N THR A 91 2.21 8.19 -17.41
CA THR A 91 1.45 6.99 -17.03
C THR A 91 2.16 6.28 -15.89
N VAL A 92 1.43 5.96 -14.81
CA VAL A 92 1.99 5.15 -13.74
C VAL A 92 2.21 3.73 -14.26
N VAL A 93 3.43 3.21 -14.08
CA VAL A 93 3.85 1.87 -14.56
C VAL A 93 4.43 1.00 -13.43
N GLY A 94 4.67 1.59 -12.26
CA GLY A 94 5.05 0.89 -11.06
C GLY A 94 4.68 1.70 -9.82
N ALA A 95 4.54 1.03 -8.68
CA ALA A 95 4.29 1.70 -7.42
C ALA A 95 4.86 0.93 -6.23
N ALA A 96 5.11 1.65 -5.14
CA ALA A 96 5.47 1.09 -3.85
C ALA A 96 4.70 1.77 -2.72
N VAL A 97 4.21 0.96 -1.79
CA VAL A 97 3.41 1.35 -0.63
C VAL A 97 4.16 1.01 0.64
N TRP A 98 4.37 2.00 1.49
CA TRP A 98 5.20 1.91 2.69
C TRP A 98 4.46 2.41 3.91
N PHE A 99 4.81 1.88 5.08
CA PHE A 99 4.46 2.46 6.38
C PHE A 99 5.74 2.81 7.14
N GLU A 100 5.73 3.96 7.79
CA GLU A 100 6.84 4.43 8.61
C GLU A 100 6.80 3.80 10.01
N PRO A 101 7.90 3.90 10.79
CA PRO A 101 7.92 3.45 12.17
C PRO A 101 6.74 4.01 12.99
N GLY A 102 6.13 3.17 13.80
CA GLY A 102 4.95 3.47 14.61
C GLY A 102 3.62 3.29 13.88
N ARG A 103 3.63 3.04 12.55
CA ARG A 103 2.42 2.82 11.76
C ARG A 103 2.42 1.44 11.09
N THR A 104 1.25 0.82 10.99
CA THR A 104 1.04 -0.40 10.20
C THR A 104 -0.31 -0.40 9.49
N LEU A 105 -0.50 -1.34 8.57
CA LEU A 105 -1.75 -1.52 7.84
C LEU A 105 -2.90 -1.79 8.82
N PHE A 106 -3.93 -0.95 8.75
CA PHE A 106 -5.16 -1.01 9.57
C PHE A 106 -4.97 -0.79 11.08
N ASP A 107 -3.89 -0.10 11.48
CA ASP A 107 -3.58 0.19 12.89
C ASP A 107 -4.61 1.09 13.60
N SER A 108 -5.38 1.87 12.85
CA SER A 108 -6.22 2.97 13.34
C SER A 108 -7.66 2.87 12.84
N ASP A 109 -8.57 3.53 13.57
CA ASP A 109 -10.00 3.49 13.25
C ASP A 109 -10.33 4.11 11.89
N ASP A 110 -9.61 5.16 11.49
CA ASP A 110 -9.77 5.83 10.20
C ASP A 110 -9.32 4.94 9.02
N GLN A 111 -8.17 4.25 9.15
CA GLN A 111 -7.75 3.23 8.19
C GLN A 111 -8.77 2.09 8.11
N ARG A 112 -9.25 1.59 9.26
CA ARG A 112 -10.22 0.50 9.29
C ARG A 112 -11.54 0.90 8.63
N ALA A 113 -12.06 2.08 8.95
CA ALA A 113 -13.30 2.60 8.40
C ALA A 113 -13.21 2.91 6.90
N SER A 114 -12.08 3.44 6.44
CA SER A 114 -11.90 3.90 5.05
C SER A 114 -11.40 2.81 4.10
N ALA A 115 -10.69 1.80 4.61
CA ALA A 115 -10.04 0.78 3.79
C ALA A 115 -10.50 -0.65 4.12
N LEU A 116 -10.32 -1.10 5.36
CA LEU A 116 -10.58 -2.50 5.73
C LEU A 116 -12.07 -2.87 5.63
N LEU A 117 -12.95 -2.08 6.26
CA LEU A 117 -14.37 -2.39 6.30
C LEU A 117 -14.99 -2.35 4.89
N PRO A 118 -14.73 -1.33 4.03
CA PRO A 118 -15.20 -1.35 2.66
C PRO A 118 -14.75 -2.57 1.87
N MET A 119 -13.47 -2.98 1.98
CA MET A 119 -12.98 -4.21 1.35
C MET A 119 -13.76 -5.44 1.81
N MET A 120 -13.92 -5.62 3.13
CA MET A 120 -14.61 -6.77 3.70
C MET A 120 -16.08 -6.85 3.25
N THR A 121 -16.76 -5.71 3.01
CA THR A 121 -18.15 -5.72 2.51
C THR A 121 -18.28 -6.23 1.08
N LYS A 122 -17.20 -6.24 0.30
CA LYS A 122 -17.17 -6.77 -1.07
C LYS A 122 -16.92 -8.27 -1.12
N PHE A 123 -16.44 -8.85 -0.03
CA PHE A 123 -16.16 -10.28 0.03
C PHE A 123 -17.43 -11.08 0.31
N SER A 124 -17.50 -12.28 -0.28
CA SER A 124 -18.54 -13.26 0.08
C SER A 124 -18.46 -13.61 1.58
N PRO A 125 -19.55 -14.03 2.23
CA PRO A 125 -19.51 -14.41 3.64
C PRO A 125 -18.45 -15.47 3.97
N GLN A 126 -18.23 -16.42 3.06
CA GLN A 126 -17.19 -17.44 3.19
C GLN A 126 -15.79 -16.83 3.16
N LEU A 127 -15.54 -15.92 2.22
CA LEU A 127 -14.25 -15.24 2.11
C LEU A 127 -14.00 -14.30 3.30
N GLN A 128 -15.02 -13.59 3.78
CA GLN A 128 -14.91 -12.80 5.01
C GLN A 128 -14.53 -13.66 6.21
N LYS A 129 -15.13 -14.85 6.34
CA LYS A 129 -14.80 -15.81 7.40
C LYS A 129 -13.35 -16.26 7.28
N TRP A 130 -12.92 -16.68 6.09
CA TRP A 130 -11.53 -17.08 5.84
C TRP A 130 -10.52 -15.95 6.16
N TRP A 131 -10.81 -14.71 5.78
CA TRP A 131 -9.94 -13.57 6.10
C TRP A 131 -9.86 -13.27 7.60
N LYS A 132 -10.95 -13.46 8.35
CA LYS A 132 -10.99 -13.26 9.81
C LYS A 132 -10.36 -14.39 10.59
N GLU A 133 -10.53 -15.61 10.12
CA GLU A 133 -10.08 -16.82 10.81
C GLU A 133 -8.68 -17.19 10.33
N GLU A 134 -8.50 -17.55 9.06
CA GLU A 134 -7.28 -18.17 8.54
C GLU A 134 -6.19 -17.17 8.13
N ALA A 135 -6.58 -16.00 7.61
CA ALA A 135 -5.65 -14.94 7.20
C ALA A 135 -5.35 -13.93 8.32
N SER A 136 -5.96 -14.08 9.49
CA SER A 136 -5.67 -13.19 10.63
C SER A 136 -4.21 -13.36 11.09
N PRO A 137 -3.52 -12.30 11.54
CA PRO A 137 -2.19 -12.41 12.15
C PRO A 137 -2.13 -13.42 13.31
N SER A 138 -3.27 -13.69 13.95
CA SER A 138 -3.40 -14.68 15.03
C SER A 138 -3.36 -16.12 14.51
N HIS A 139 -3.74 -16.37 13.25
CA HIS A 139 -3.71 -17.68 12.60
C HIS A 139 -2.51 -17.80 11.66
N HIS A 140 -1.83 -18.94 11.74
CA HIS A 140 -0.41 -19.06 11.39
C HIS A 140 -0.11 -19.34 9.92
N LEU A 141 -1.11 -19.38 9.04
CA LEU A 141 -0.93 -19.96 7.70
C LEU A 141 -0.28 -19.02 6.69
N LEU A 142 -0.58 -17.72 6.72
CA LEU A 142 -0.07 -16.76 5.73
C LEU A 142 1.05 -15.86 6.25
N PHE A 143 1.25 -15.83 7.58
CA PHE A 143 2.18 -14.92 8.24
C PHE A 143 3.29 -15.60 9.07
N PRO A 144 3.85 -16.77 8.69
CA PRO A 144 5.02 -17.31 9.41
C PRO A 144 6.22 -16.37 9.34
N ALA A 145 6.35 -15.58 8.26
CA ALA A 145 7.38 -14.54 8.12
C ALA A 145 7.24 -13.42 9.17
N TYR A 146 6.02 -13.08 9.60
CA TYR A 146 5.77 -12.08 10.64
C TYR A 146 6.26 -12.56 12.01
N LYS A 147 5.97 -13.82 12.35
CA LYS A 147 6.52 -14.45 13.54
C LYS A 147 8.04 -14.55 13.48
N GLN A 148 8.58 -14.84 12.30
CA GLN A 148 10.02 -14.93 12.10
C GLN A 148 10.69 -13.56 12.25
N LEU A 149 10.14 -12.49 11.65
CA LEU A 149 10.59 -11.11 11.83
C LEU A 149 10.52 -10.67 13.30
N ALA A 150 9.41 -10.91 13.97
CA ALA A 150 9.27 -10.63 15.40
C ALA A 150 10.28 -11.42 16.25
N SER A 151 10.60 -12.66 15.88
CA SER A 151 11.61 -13.47 16.57
C SER A 151 13.06 -13.02 16.33
N LEU A 152 13.34 -12.40 15.18
CA LEU A 152 14.69 -11.96 14.81
C LEU A 152 15.02 -10.54 15.29
N SER A 153 14.01 -9.69 15.43
CA SER A 153 14.20 -8.26 15.67
C SER A 153 13.41 -7.72 16.87
N GLY A 154 12.75 -8.59 17.63
CA GLY A 154 11.92 -8.26 18.79
C GLY A 154 10.45 -8.04 18.43
N GLU A 155 9.57 -8.10 19.44
CA GLU A 155 8.12 -7.95 19.26
C GLU A 155 7.72 -6.60 18.64
N SER A 156 8.56 -5.57 18.76
CA SER A 156 8.37 -4.22 18.21
C SER A 156 8.99 -4.00 16.84
N ALA A 157 9.71 -4.97 16.25
CA ALA A 157 10.47 -4.79 15.01
C ALA A 157 9.67 -4.20 13.84
N MET A 158 8.39 -4.57 13.74
CA MET A 158 7.47 -4.08 12.73
C MET A 158 7.07 -2.61 12.93
N LEU A 159 7.09 -2.14 14.18
CA LEU A 159 6.82 -0.75 14.55
C LEU A 159 8.09 0.09 14.61
N ASP A 160 9.26 -0.52 14.75
CA ASP A 160 10.54 0.20 14.84
C ASP A 160 11.22 0.38 13.47
N SER A 161 10.60 -0.09 12.38
CA SER A 161 11.19 -0.08 11.04
C SER A 161 10.21 0.39 9.97
N TRP A 162 10.76 0.82 8.84
CA TRP A 162 9.98 1.08 7.63
C TRP A 162 9.50 -0.25 7.03
N HIS A 163 8.19 -0.38 6.87
CA HIS A 163 7.56 -1.59 6.35
C HIS A 163 7.10 -1.40 4.90
N LEU A 164 7.68 -2.17 3.98
CA LEU A 164 7.19 -2.26 2.61
C LEU A 164 5.95 -3.17 2.56
N GLN A 165 4.78 -2.56 2.36
CA GLN A 165 3.51 -3.30 2.28
C GLN A 165 3.30 -3.94 0.91
N SER A 166 3.62 -3.23 -0.16
CA SER A 166 3.42 -3.71 -1.53
C SER A 166 4.34 -2.98 -2.50
N ILE A 167 4.92 -3.69 -3.46
CA ILE A 167 5.68 -3.12 -4.57
C ILE A 167 5.37 -3.89 -5.85
N GLY A 168 5.03 -3.18 -6.92
CA GLY A 168 4.66 -3.78 -8.19
C GLY A 168 5.08 -2.92 -9.37
N VAL A 169 5.37 -3.58 -10.49
CA VAL A 169 5.65 -2.96 -11.79
C VAL A 169 4.90 -3.78 -12.84
N ILE A 170 4.17 -3.12 -13.74
CA ILE A 170 3.40 -3.82 -14.78
C ILE A 170 4.32 -4.66 -15.67
N PRO A 171 3.87 -5.82 -16.18
CA PRO A 171 4.72 -6.81 -16.85
C PRO A 171 5.65 -6.23 -17.95
N GLU A 172 5.15 -5.32 -18.77
CA GLU A 172 5.86 -4.69 -19.91
C GLU A 172 7.01 -3.78 -19.45
N HIS A 173 7.01 -3.41 -18.17
CA HIS A 173 7.96 -2.50 -17.54
C HIS A 173 8.90 -3.19 -16.55
N GLN A 174 8.73 -4.50 -16.33
CA GLN A 174 9.62 -5.30 -15.48
C GLN A 174 11.03 -5.46 -16.12
N GLY A 175 12.01 -5.81 -15.29
CA GLY A 175 13.42 -5.94 -15.72
C GLY A 175 14.14 -4.61 -15.99
N LYS A 176 13.49 -3.46 -15.79
CA LYS A 176 14.03 -2.11 -16.06
C LYS A 176 14.47 -1.36 -14.80
N SER A 177 14.72 -2.07 -13.70
CA SER A 177 15.15 -1.50 -12.40
C SER A 177 14.17 -0.49 -11.76
N ILE A 178 12.91 -0.44 -12.17
CA ILE A 178 11.89 0.48 -11.62
C ILE A 178 11.62 0.20 -10.13
N ALA A 179 11.42 -1.07 -9.77
CA ALA A 179 11.23 -1.46 -8.37
C ALA A 179 12.44 -1.08 -7.49
N LYS A 180 13.66 -1.18 -8.04
CA LYS A 180 14.88 -0.73 -7.36
C LYS A 180 14.86 0.78 -7.12
N ALA A 181 14.48 1.59 -8.11
CA ALA A 181 14.36 3.03 -7.96
C ALA A 181 13.31 3.41 -6.90
N LEU A 182 12.15 2.74 -6.89
CA LEU A 182 11.12 2.96 -5.87
C LEU A 182 11.61 2.69 -4.43
N ILE A 183 12.41 1.63 -4.23
CA ILE A 183 13.02 1.33 -2.92
C ILE A 183 14.06 2.38 -2.54
N GLN A 184 14.85 2.85 -3.52
CA GLN A 184 15.91 3.82 -3.28
C GLN A 184 15.40 5.17 -2.78
N GLU A 185 14.20 5.60 -3.17
CA GLU A 185 13.56 6.82 -2.61
C GLU A 185 13.40 6.73 -1.10
N VAL A 186 12.89 5.61 -0.59
CA VAL A 186 12.71 5.41 0.86
C VAL A 186 14.06 5.24 1.55
N GLN A 187 15.01 4.53 0.95
CA GLN A 187 16.38 4.44 1.51
C GLN A 187 17.05 5.82 1.64
N ALA A 188 16.89 6.69 0.64
CA ALA A 188 17.39 8.06 0.69
C ALA A 188 16.69 8.84 1.81
N LYS A 189 15.36 8.77 1.91
CA LYS A 189 14.58 9.39 2.99
C LYS A 189 15.06 8.95 4.39
N VAL A 190 15.25 7.65 4.60
CA VAL A 190 15.65 7.08 5.90
C VAL A 190 17.08 7.45 6.28
N SER A 191 18.02 7.45 5.32
CA SER A 191 19.41 7.84 5.59
C SER A 191 19.53 9.32 6.01
N HIS A 192 18.66 10.20 5.50
CA HIS A 192 18.57 11.58 5.95
C HIS A 192 17.93 11.74 7.35
N GLN A 193 16.99 10.87 7.71
CA GLN A 193 16.35 10.88 9.05
C GLN A 193 17.23 10.27 10.16
N SER A 194 18.25 9.50 9.78
CA SER A 194 19.15 8.81 10.72
C SER A 194 20.39 9.65 11.11
N SER A 195 20.42 10.93 10.77
CA SER A 195 21.48 11.84 11.24
C SER A 195 21.15 12.34 12.66
N PRO A 196 22.05 12.16 13.64
CA PRO A 196 21.83 12.59 15.03
C PRO A 196 21.74 14.11 15.20
#